data_AF-A0AB33ZV90-F1
#
_entry.id   AF-A0AB33ZV90-F1
#
_cell.length_a   1.000
_cell.length_b   1.000
_cell.length_c   1.000
_cell.angle_alpha   90.00
_cell.angle_beta   90.00
_cell.angle_gamma   90.00
#
_symmetry.space_group_name_H-M   'P 1'
#
loop_
_entity.id
_entity.type
_entity.pdbx_description
1 polymer ?
#
loop_
_entity_poly.entity_id
_entity_poly.type
_entity_poly.pdbx_seq_one_letter_code
_entity_poly.pdbx_strand_id
1 'polypeptide(L)'
;MNKNFLAIEKDIHDFAQGLYFRNEAAIDLVEKDEQKDLLHFDRSGVEKLQEIASVLQDFCQPQVRAILQVSEDAKDVKIDFKLVQTQAHQLIQNFSNLEKLVTYSETEAKKKSRNLSKQWLELKQNLLKMGINRIKEIEKSSKTMS
;
A
#
# COMPACT_ATOMS: atom_id res chain seq x y z
N MET A 1 2.10 30.60 0.52
CA MET A 1 2.36 29.22 0.98
C MET A 1 3.61 28.69 0.26
N ASN A 2 4.47 27.90 0.91
CA ASN A 2 5.76 27.48 0.35
C ASN A 2 5.56 26.47 -0.80
N LYS A 3 6.05 26.80 -2.01
CA LYS A 3 5.92 25.93 -3.22
C LYS A 3 6.50 24.52 -2.99
N ASN A 4 7.51 24.39 -2.15
CA ASN A 4 8.13 23.10 -1.84
C ASN A 4 7.22 22.22 -0.98
N PHE A 5 6.49 22.80 -0.03
CA PHE A 5 5.55 22.05 0.82
C PHE A 5 4.40 21.47 -0.01
N LEU A 6 3.77 22.30 -0.87
CA LEU A 6 2.68 21.83 -1.73
C LEU A 6 3.11 20.77 -2.75
N ALA A 7 4.36 20.82 -3.21
CA ALA A 7 4.91 19.77 -4.07
C ALA A 7 5.09 18.44 -3.31
N ILE A 8 5.56 18.50 -2.06
CA ILE A 8 5.70 17.32 -1.20
C ILE A 8 4.33 16.69 -0.89
N GLU A 9 3.35 17.51 -0.52
CA GLU A 9 1.98 17.04 -0.27
C GLU A 9 1.34 16.40 -1.50
N LYS A 10 1.60 16.96 -2.70
CA LYS A 10 1.17 16.33 -3.96
C LYS A 10 1.84 14.96 -4.16
N ASP A 11 3.14 14.83 -3.91
CA ASP A 11 3.85 13.55 -4.03
C ASP A 11 3.29 12.51 -3.03
N ILE A 12 2.98 12.92 -1.81
CA ILE A 12 2.32 12.09 -0.78
C ILE A 12 0.94 11.66 -1.27
N HIS A 13 0.12 12.60 -1.71
CA HIS A 13 -1.23 12.34 -2.20
C HIS A 13 -1.24 11.36 -3.37
N ASP A 14 -0.44 11.60 -4.42
CA ASP A 14 -0.40 10.76 -5.61
C ASP A 14 0.04 9.32 -5.27
N PHE A 15 1.02 9.18 -4.37
CA PHE A 15 1.44 7.87 -3.88
C PHE A 15 0.35 7.18 -3.05
N ALA A 16 -0.27 7.91 -2.12
CA ALA A 16 -1.36 7.41 -1.27
C ALA A 16 -2.54 6.92 -2.13
N GLN A 17 -2.92 7.69 -3.16
CA GLN A 17 -3.98 7.30 -4.09
C GLN A 17 -3.61 6.05 -4.87
N GLY A 18 -2.36 5.97 -5.35
CA GLY A 18 -1.86 4.77 -6.01
C GLY A 18 -1.87 3.54 -5.11
N LEU A 19 -1.54 3.70 -3.82
CA LEU A 19 -1.53 2.64 -2.82
C LEU A 19 -2.95 2.21 -2.44
N TYR A 20 -3.88 3.16 -2.32
CA TYR A 20 -5.29 2.92 -2.02
C TYR A 20 -5.90 1.89 -2.97
N PHE A 21 -5.81 2.14 -4.28
CA PHE A 21 -6.41 1.24 -5.27
C PHE A 21 -5.73 -0.12 -5.35
N ARG A 22 -4.43 -0.19 -5.03
CA ARG A 22 -3.69 -1.45 -5.04
C ARG A 22 -4.00 -2.30 -3.81
N ASN A 23 -4.22 -1.68 -2.66
CA ASN A 23 -4.72 -2.36 -1.47
C ASN A 23 -6.10 -2.98 -1.75
N GLU A 24 -7.06 -2.21 -2.29
CA GLU A 24 -8.39 -2.73 -2.68
C GLU A 24 -8.23 -3.91 -3.64
N ALA A 25 -7.44 -3.76 -4.72
CA ALA A 25 -7.24 -4.82 -5.69
C ALA A 25 -6.61 -6.08 -5.07
N ALA A 26 -5.72 -5.94 -4.11
CA ALA A 26 -5.08 -7.08 -3.45
C ALA A 26 -6.04 -7.81 -2.51
N ILE A 27 -6.88 -7.07 -1.76
CA ILE A 27 -7.92 -7.63 -0.90
C ILE A 27 -8.92 -8.43 -1.74
N ASP A 28 -9.44 -7.84 -2.83
CA ASP A 28 -10.32 -8.50 -3.78
C ASP A 28 -9.73 -9.79 -4.36
N LEU A 29 -8.42 -9.82 -4.60
CA LEU A 29 -7.75 -11.01 -5.13
C LEU A 29 -7.65 -12.12 -4.09
N VAL A 30 -7.38 -11.78 -2.84
CA VAL A 30 -7.36 -12.76 -1.74
C VAL A 30 -8.75 -13.37 -1.55
N GLU A 31 -9.80 -12.56 -1.55
CA GLU A 31 -11.18 -13.07 -1.44
C GLU A 31 -11.56 -14.02 -2.60
N LYS A 32 -11.15 -13.68 -3.83
CA LYS A 32 -11.41 -14.53 -5.01
C LYS A 32 -10.64 -15.85 -4.96
N ASP A 33 -9.37 -15.80 -4.55
CA ASP A 33 -8.55 -17.00 -4.44
C ASP A 33 -9.05 -17.90 -3.30
N GLU A 34 -9.50 -17.33 -2.18
CA GLU A 34 -10.16 -18.08 -1.11
C GLU A 34 -11.42 -18.81 -1.61
N GLN A 35 -12.32 -18.10 -2.29
CA GLN A 35 -13.55 -18.72 -2.80
C GLN A 35 -13.23 -19.91 -3.72
N LYS A 36 -12.17 -19.80 -4.53
CA LYS A 36 -11.71 -20.88 -5.40
C LYS A 36 -11.11 -22.04 -4.61
N ASP A 37 -10.26 -21.76 -3.62
CA ASP A 37 -9.59 -22.77 -2.82
C ASP A 37 -10.59 -23.53 -1.90
N LEU A 38 -11.63 -22.85 -1.39
CA LEU A 38 -12.76 -23.47 -0.69
C LEU A 38 -13.54 -24.47 -1.58
N LEU A 39 -13.76 -24.13 -2.86
CA LEU A 39 -14.39 -25.04 -3.82
C LEU A 39 -13.55 -26.30 -4.10
N HIS A 40 -12.24 -26.24 -3.87
CA HIS A 40 -11.31 -27.34 -4.08
C HIS A 40 -10.87 -28.04 -2.79
N PHE A 41 -11.47 -27.69 -1.64
CA PHE A 41 -11.10 -28.19 -0.30
C PHE A 41 -9.62 -28.01 0.06
N ASP A 42 -8.92 -27.06 -0.55
CA ASP A 42 -7.51 -26.75 -0.29
C ASP A 42 -7.42 -25.54 0.63
N ARG A 43 -7.23 -25.75 1.94
CA ARG A 43 -7.11 -24.65 2.92
C ARG A 43 -5.66 -24.21 3.16
N SER A 44 -4.69 -24.80 2.46
CA SER A 44 -3.27 -24.51 2.72
C SER A 44 -2.93 -23.09 2.26
N GLY A 45 -2.40 -22.27 3.18
CA GLY A 45 -1.96 -20.90 2.92
C GLY A 45 -3.05 -19.83 2.96
N VAL A 46 -4.33 -20.22 3.01
CA VAL A 46 -5.49 -19.29 3.00
C VAL A 46 -5.48 -18.39 4.24
N GLU A 47 -5.34 -18.97 5.43
CA GLU A 47 -5.38 -18.23 6.71
C GLU A 47 -4.33 -17.11 6.77
N LYS A 48 -3.13 -17.36 6.24
CA LYS A 48 -2.05 -16.37 6.26
C LYS A 48 -2.24 -15.28 5.21
N LEU A 49 -2.77 -15.61 4.04
CA LEU A 49 -3.18 -14.61 3.05
C LEU A 49 -4.27 -13.70 3.62
N GLN A 50 -5.27 -14.27 4.28
CA GLN A 50 -6.33 -13.52 4.95
C GLN A 50 -5.79 -12.63 6.07
N GLU A 51 -4.92 -13.15 6.94
CA GLU A 51 -4.31 -12.36 8.01
C GLU A 51 -3.62 -11.09 7.46
N ILE A 52 -2.84 -11.24 6.38
CA ILE A 52 -2.15 -10.10 5.76
C ILE A 52 -3.17 -9.18 5.05
N ALA A 53 -4.19 -9.73 4.39
CA ALA A 53 -5.25 -8.95 3.75
C ALA A 53 -6.06 -8.13 4.76
N SER A 54 -6.39 -8.69 5.92
CA SER A 54 -7.05 -7.96 7.02
C SER A 54 -6.19 -6.81 7.54
N VAL A 55 -4.85 -6.97 7.60
CA VAL A 55 -3.97 -5.83 7.91
C VAL A 55 -4.10 -4.72 6.86
N LEU A 56 -4.18 -5.08 5.57
CA LEU A 56 -4.41 -4.07 4.54
C LEU A 56 -5.76 -3.38 4.69
N GLN A 57 -6.82 -4.15 4.92
CA GLN A 57 -8.20 -3.67 5.01
C GLN A 57 -8.46 -2.84 6.26
N ASP A 58 -8.09 -3.35 7.43
CA ASP A 58 -8.49 -2.80 8.73
C ASP A 58 -7.51 -1.75 9.25
N PHE A 59 -6.27 -1.74 8.75
CA PHE A 59 -5.24 -0.83 9.22
C PHE A 59 -4.67 0.06 8.11
N CYS A 60 -4.18 -0.52 7.00
CA CYS A 60 -3.54 0.27 5.96
C CYS A 60 -4.53 1.17 5.22
N GLN A 61 -5.71 0.68 4.85
CA GLN A 61 -6.70 1.47 4.11
C GLN A 61 -7.24 2.68 4.87
N PRO A 62 -7.64 2.57 6.15
CA PRO A 62 -8.03 3.73 6.93
C PRO A 62 -6.93 4.79 7.02
N GLN A 63 -5.67 4.39 7.18
CA GLN A 63 -4.54 5.31 7.21
C GLN A 63 -4.35 6.01 5.85
N VAL A 64 -4.37 5.25 4.76
CA VAL A 64 -4.24 5.83 3.41
C VAL A 64 -5.36 6.83 3.13
N ARG A 65 -6.62 6.52 3.53
CA ARG A 65 -7.75 7.45 3.41
C ARG A 65 -7.55 8.74 4.22
N ALA A 66 -7.09 8.61 5.46
CA ALA A 66 -6.81 9.78 6.30
C ALA A 66 -5.71 10.67 5.69
N ILE A 67 -4.65 10.06 5.15
CA ILE A 67 -3.56 10.78 4.48
C ILE A 67 -4.09 11.53 3.24
N LEU A 68 -4.92 10.89 2.43
CA LEU A 68 -5.54 11.52 1.25
C LEU A 68 -6.33 12.77 1.63
N GLN A 69 -7.20 12.67 2.65
CA GLN A 69 -8.00 13.81 3.13
C GLN A 69 -7.11 14.97 3.59
N VAL A 70 -6.08 14.68 4.39
CA VAL A 70 -5.14 15.70 4.87
C VAL A 70 -4.40 16.39 3.71
N SER A 71 -3.92 15.61 2.73
CA SER A 71 -3.16 16.18 1.60
C SER A 71 -4.05 16.93 0.60
N GLU A 72 -5.34 16.59 0.48
CA GLU A 72 -6.32 17.38 -0.29
C GLU A 72 -6.50 18.79 0.32
N ASP A 73 -6.55 18.88 1.64
CA ASP A 73 -6.70 20.13 2.40
C ASP A 73 -5.39 20.92 2.56
N ALA A 74 -4.26 20.40 2.04
CA ALA A 74 -2.91 20.96 2.24
C ALA A 74 -2.75 22.45 1.86
N LYS A 75 -3.60 22.96 0.96
CA LYS A 75 -3.58 24.36 0.51
C LYS A 75 -4.19 25.34 1.51
N ASP A 76 -4.98 24.84 2.45
CA ASP A 76 -5.76 25.64 3.40
C ASP A 76 -5.24 25.49 4.84
N VAL A 77 -4.25 24.62 5.06
CA VAL A 77 -3.66 24.33 6.37
C VAL A 77 -2.28 24.97 6.56
N LYS A 78 -1.88 25.09 7.83
CA LYS A 78 -0.53 25.52 8.20
C LYS A 78 0.49 24.45 7.80
N ILE A 79 1.65 24.88 7.31
CA ILE A 79 2.79 24.01 7.00
C ILE A 79 3.19 23.22 8.26
N ASP A 80 3.20 21.89 8.15
CA ASP A 80 3.60 20.97 9.21
C ASP A 80 4.46 19.83 8.64
N PHE A 81 5.78 19.98 8.71
CA PHE A 81 6.71 18.96 8.21
C PHE A 81 6.78 17.70 9.09
N LYS A 82 6.32 17.78 10.35
CA LYS A 82 6.23 16.60 11.22
C LYS A 82 5.06 15.71 10.79
N LEU A 83 3.95 16.32 10.38
CA LEU A 83 2.82 15.61 9.80
C LEU A 83 3.24 14.93 8.48
N VAL A 84 3.89 15.66 7.57
CA VAL A 84 4.48 15.12 6.33
C VAL A 84 5.36 13.91 6.60
N GLN A 85 6.28 14.01 7.58
CA GLN A 85 7.14 12.89 7.96
C GLN A 85 6.32 11.68 8.44
N THR A 86 5.28 11.93 9.24
CA THR A 86 4.40 10.87 9.76
C THR A 86 3.63 10.18 8.64
N GLN A 87 3.05 10.95 7.72
CA GLN A 87 2.34 10.42 6.54
C GLN A 87 3.28 9.58 5.68
N ALA A 88 4.49 10.08 5.39
CA ALA A 88 5.48 9.34 4.61
C ALA A 88 5.89 8.02 5.28
N HIS A 89 6.12 8.04 6.60
CA HIS A 89 6.42 6.83 7.37
C HIS A 89 5.30 5.79 7.27
N GLN A 90 4.05 6.20 7.46
CA GLN A 90 2.88 5.33 7.36
C GLN A 90 2.72 4.75 5.95
N LEU A 91 2.92 5.55 4.90
CA LEU A 91 2.88 5.08 3.51
C LEU A 91 3.96 4.03 3.21
N ILE A 92 5.16 4.17 3.78
CA ILE A 92 6.24 3.19 3.63
C ILE A 92 5.87 1.87 4.32
N GLN A 93 5.30 1.93 5.53
CA GLN A 93 4.83 0.74 6.24
C GLN A 93 3.71 0.03 5.48
N ASN A 94 2.74 0.79 4.97
CA ASN A 94 1.60 0.26 4.22
C ASN A 94 2.04 -0.38 2.90
N PHE A 95 2.96 0.27 2.17
CA PHE A 95 3.58 -0.32 0.98
C PHE A 95 4.29 -1.64 1.29
N SER A 96 5.04 -1.70 2.40
CA SER A 96 5.72 -2.94 2.81
C SER A 96 4.74 -4.08 3.14
N ASN A 97 3.58 -3.79 3.73
CA ASN A 97 2.57 -4.81 3.99
C ASN A 97 1.95 -5.34 2.69
N LEU A 98 1.72 -4.49 1.70
CA LEU A 98 1.26 -4.92 0.39
C LEU A 98 2.32 -5.77 -0.34
N GLU A 99 3.61 -5.40 -0.27
CA GLU A 99 4.70 -6.21 -0.81
C GLU A 99 4.77 -7.60 -0.16
N LYS A 100 4.58 -7.68 1.17
CA LYS A 100 4.52 -8.97 1.88
C LYS A 100 3.39 -9.84 1.36
N LEU A 101 2.21 -9.27 1.15
CA LEU A 101 1.05 -10.01 0.62
C LEU A 101 1.36 -10.60 -0.76
N VAL A 102 1.86 -9.78 -1.69
CA VAL A 102 2.21 -10.21 -3.05
C VAL A 102 3.31 -11.28 -3.04
N THR A 103 4.34 -11.11 -2.19
CA THR A 103 5.43 -12.07 -2.05
C THR A 103 4.93 -13.41 -1.48
N TYR A 104 4.01 -13.36 -0.52
CA TYR A 104 3.44 -14.55 0.06
C TYR A 104 2.56 -15.30 -0.95
N SER A 105 1.71 -14.58 -1.69
CA SER A 105 0.91 -15.15 -2.79
C SER A 105 1.79 -15.84 -3.85
N GLU A 106 2.90 -15.21 -4.25
CA GLU A 106 3.86 -15.83 -5.17
C GLU A 106 4.48 -17.11 -4.61
N THR A 107 4.81 -17.10 -3.31
CA THR A 107 5.42 -18.23 -2.61
C THR A 107 4.45 -19.41 -2.54
N GLU A 108 3.19 -19.17 -2.20
CA GLU A 108 2.16 -20.20 -2.14
C GLU A 108 1.85 -20.77 -3.53
N ALA A 109 1.76 -19.93 -4.56
CA ALA A 109 1.62 -20.40 -5.94
C ALA A 109 2.77 -21.36 -6.33
N LYS A 110 4.02 -20.98 -6.05
CA LYS A 110 5.20 -21.81 -6.30
C LYS A 110 5.17 -23.13 -5.53
N LYS A 111 4.81 -23.12 -4.25
CA LYS A 111 4.67 -24.35 -3.44
C LYS A 111 3.63 -25.32 -4.02
N LYS A 112 2.55 -24.79 -4.57
CA LYS A 112 1.50 -25.57 -5.25
C LYS A 112 1.88 -25.94 -6.70
N SER A 113 3.12 -25.67 -7.16
CA SER A 113 3.56 -25.84 -8.55
C SER A 113 2.66 -25.14 -9.57
N ARG A 114 2.11 -23.98 -9.19
CA ARG A 114 1.21 -23.15 -10.00
C ARG A 114 1.87 -21.81 -10.30
N ASN A 115 1.41 -21.16 -11.36
CA ASN A 115 1.74 -19.76 -11.63
C ASN A 115 0.78 -18.83 -10.89
N LEU A 116 1.26 -17.62 -10.58
CA LEU A 116 0.38 -16.52 -10.17
C LEU A 116 -0.66 -16.25 -11.25
N SER A 117 -1.86 -15.83 -10.83
CA SER A 117 -2.86 -15.32 -11.76
C SER A 117 -2.33 -14.07 -12.48
N LYS A 118 -2.89 -13.78 -13.66
CA LYS A 118 -2.53 -12.57 -14.42
C LYS A 118 -2.69 -11.30 -13.58
N GLN A 119 -3.72 -11.25 -12.73
CA GLN A 119 -4.00 -10.10 -11.87
C GLN A 119 -2.94 -9.91 -10.78
N TRP A 120 -2.48 -11.00 -10.15
CA TRP A 120 -1.37 -10.94 -9.19
C TRP A 120 -0.06 -10.49 -9.85
N LEU A 121 0.24 -10.98 -11.06
CA LEU A 121 1.41 -10.56 -11.82
C LEU A 121 1.36 -9.07 -12.17
N GLU A 122 0.18 -8.59 -12.59
CA GLU A 122 -0.04 -7.17 -12.88
C GLU A 122 0.11 -6.31 -11.62
N LEU A 123 -0.47 -6.71 -10.49
CA LEU A 123 -0.30 -6.03 -9.21
C LEU A 123 1.17 -5.94 -8.81
N LYS A 124 1.92 -7.06 -8.93
CA LYS A 124 3.37 -7.10 -8.66
C LYS A 124 4.14 -6.13 -9.55
N GLN A 125 3.87 -6.11 -10.86
CA GLN A 125 4.53 -5.17 -11.78
C GLN A 125 4.17 -3.72 -11.49
N ASN A 126 2.92 -3.47 -11.09
CA ASN A 126 2.43 -2.14 -10.76
C ASN A 126 3.00 -1.61 -9.44
N LEU A 127 3.37 -2.47 -8.50
CA LEU A 127 4.07 -2.10 -7.25
C LEU A 127 5.48 -1.59 -7.51
N LEU A 128 6.23 -2.25 -8.41
CA LEU A 128 7.59 -1.84 -8.77
C LEU A 128 7.66 -0.41 -9.34
N LYS A 129 6.53 0.09 -9.87
CA LYS A 129 6.41 1.42 -10.47
C LYS A 129 5.94 2.51 -9.51
N MET A 130 5.59 2.20 -8.26
CA MET A 130 4.98 3.16 -7.33
C MET A 130 5.91 4.27 -6.83
N GLY A 131 7.20 4.27 -7.17
CA GLY A 131 8.09 5.37 -6.80
C GLY A 131 8.38 5.49 -5.31
N ILE A 132 8.35 4.38 -4.56
CA ILE A 132 8.58 4.33 -3.10
C ILE A 132 9.84 5.07 -2.61
N ASN A 133 10.88 5.16 -3.44
CA ASN A 133 12.11 5.89 -3.11
C ASN A 133 11.83 7.37 -2.85
N ARG A 134 10.90 7.99 -3.58
CA ARG A 134 10.51 9.38 -3.38
C ARG A 134 9.90 9.60 -1.99
N ILE A 135 9.04 8.69 -1.54
CA ILE A 135 8.43 8.77 -0.20
C ILE A 135 9.48 8.58 0.90
N LYS A 136 10.44 7.67 0.71
CA LYS A 136 11.58 7.49 1.63
C LYS A 136 12.46 8.74 1.72
N GLU A 137 12.64 9.48 0.62
CA GLU A 137 13.36 10.75 0.62
C GLU A 137 12.58 11.86 1.35
N ILE A 138 11.27 11.93 1.15
CA ILE A 138 10.37 12.87 1.86
C ILE A 138 10.40 12.61 3.37
N GLU A 139 10.32 11.36 3.81
CA GLU A 139 10.41 10.99 5.23
C GLU A 139 11.74 11.50 5.85
N LYS A 140 12.86 11.25 5.17
CA LYS A 140 14.20 11.63 5.66
C LYS A 140 14.41 13.13 5.71
N SER A 141 14.05 13.84 4.64
CA SER A 141 14.16 15.31 4.57
C SER A 141 13.17 16.00 5.52
N SER A 142 11.99 15.40 5.66
CA SER A 142 10.94 15.63 6.67
C SER A 142 11.48 16.00 8.05
N LYS A 143 12.29 15.06 8.52
CA LYS A 143 12.94 15.06 9.84
C LYS A 143 13.89 16.23 10.07
N THR A 144 14.53 16.73 9.01
CA THR A 144 15.51 17.82 9.09
C THR A 144 14.88 19.21 8.99
N MET A 145 13.62 19.27 8.55
CA MET A 145 12.86 20.52 8.36
C MET A 145 11.88 20.81 9.52
N SER A 146 11.78 19.88 10.47
CA SER A 146 10.97 19.96 11.70
C SER A 146 11.82 20.42 12.88
#